data_AF-A0A645HJN6-F1
#
_entry.id   AF-A0A645HJN6-F1
#
_cell.length_a   1.000
_cell.length_b   1.000
_cell.length_c   1.000
_cell.angle_alpha   90.00
_cell.angle_beta   90.00
_cell.angle_gamma   90.00
#
_symmetry.space_group_name_H-M   'P 1'
#
loop_
_entity.id
_entity.type
_entity.pdbx_description
1 polymer ?
#
loop_
_entity_poly.entity_id
_entity_poly.type
_entity_poly.pdbx_seq_one_letter_code
_entity_poly.pdbx_strand_id
1 'polypeptide(L)'
;MAAAGVASIPADFDVEGFVRNAKVNFIRLQAANDAGNLDDIREFTAPEMFAEIKLAIDERKGAKQTTDVVQLNADVIDVAEEANRYVVTVHFSGLIREDDHAPAEAFAEMWHMTKPRDGSRGWVLSGIQQVQ
;
A
#
# COMPACT_ATOMS: atom_id res chain seq x y z
N MET A 1 -17.25 -2.71 19.15
CA MET A 1 -16.00 -2.10 19.64
C MET A 1 -14.86 -2.94 19.07
N ALA A 2 -14.11 -2.42 18.10
CA ALA A 2 -12.91 -3.10 17.62
C ALA A 2 -11.76 -2.68 18.57
N ALA A 3 -11.11 -3.65 19.18
CA ALA A 3 -9.94 -3.40 20.02
C ALA A 3 -8.82 -2.86 19.12
N ALA A 4 -8.41 -1.61 19.36
CA ALA A 4 -7.12 -1.11 18.90
C ALA A 4 -6.06 -1.89 19.69
N GLY A 5 -5.56 -2.97 19.09
CA GLY A 5 -4.46 -3.75 19.61
C GLY A 5 -3.24 -2.85 19.77
N VAL A 6 -2.56 -2.98 20.91
CA VAL A 6 -1.26 -2.35 21.13
C VAL A 6 -0.33 -2.78 20.00
N ALA A 7 0.27 -1.83 19.29
CA ALA A 7 1.28 -2.08 18.26
C ALA A 7 2.29 -3.11 18.79
N SER A 8 2.31 -4.31 18.23
CA SER A 8 3.15 -5.41 18.70
C SER A 8 3.90 -5.99 17.53
N ILE A 9 5.09 -5.45 17.27
CA ILE A 9 5.99 -6.00 16.26
C ILE A 9 6.76 -7.16 16.90
N PRO A 10 6.63 -8.40 16.38
CA PRO A 10 7.42 -9.54 16.85
C PRO A 10 8.92 -9.25 16.78
N ALA A 11 9.68 -9.68 17.79
CA ALA A 11 11.12 -9.39 17.88
C ALA A 11 11.95 -10.01 16.74
N ASP A 12 11.41 -11.03 16.08
CA ASP A 12 11.99 -11.75 14.95
C ASP A 12 11.53 -11.23 13.58
N PHE A 13 10.64 -10.23 13.55
CA PHE A 13 10.18 -9.62 12.31
C PHE A 13 11.25 -8.68 11.73
N ASP A 14 11.69 -8.95 10.50
CA ASP A 14 12.63 -8.09 9.77
C ASP A 14 11.92 -6.80 9.30
N VAL A 15 11.79 -5.83 10.21
CA VAL A 15 11.17 -4.53 9.94
C VAL A 15 11.89 -3.81 8.81
N GLU A 16 13.22 -3.75 8.82
CA GLU A 16 13.99 -3.01 7.82
C GLU A 16 13.82 -3.61 6.42
N GLY A 17 13.94 -4.93 6.30
CA GLY A 17 13.69 -5.64 5.06
C GLY A 17 12.25 -5.47 4.58
N PHE A 18 11.28 -5.53 5.49
CA PHE A 18 9.88 -5.32 5.15
C PHE A 18 9.62 -3.90 4.64
N VAL A 19 10.09 -2.88 5.36
CA VAL A 19 9.93 -1.46 4.97
C VAL A 19 10.52 -1.19 3.60
N ARG A 20 11.71 -1.74 3.29
CA ARG A 20 12.32 -1.59 1.96
C ARG A 20 11.42 -2.17 0.86
N ASN A 21 10.90 -3.38 1.05
CA ASN A 21 9.98 -4.00 0.10
C ASN A 21 8.65 -3.24 0.00
N ALA A 22 8.13 -2.76 1.12
CA ALA A 22 6.89 -1.98 1.17
C ALA A 22 7.01 -0.68 0.37
N LYS A 23 8.15 0.04 0.48
CA LYS A 23 8.42 1.23 -0.34
C LYS A 23 8.48 0.93 -1.84
N VAL A 24 9.09 -0.20 -2.23
CA VAL A 24 9.10 -0.63 -3.64
C VAL A 24 7.69 -0.90 -4.14
N ASN A 25 6.87 -1.59 -3.35
CA ASN A 25 5.48 -1.87 -3.68
C ASN A 25 4.64 -0.58 -3.78
N PHE A 26 4.91 0.41 -2.93
CA PHE A 26 4.25 1.72 -3.02
C PHE A 26 4.50 2.37 -4.37
N ILE A 27 5.77 2.52 -4.77
CA ILE A 27 6.15 3.14 -6.05
C ILE A 27 5.59 2.35 -7.23
N ARG A 28 5.62 1.01 -7.15
CA ARG A 28 5.04 0.14 -8.17
C ARG A 28 3.54 0.34 -8.32
N LEU A 29 2.80 0.48 -7.23
CA LEU A 29 1.36 0.75 -7.30
C LEU A 29 1.08 2.09 -7.98
N GLN A 30 1.79 3.15 -7.63
CA GLN A 30 1.61 4.45 -8.26
C GLN A 30 1.86 4.35 -9.77
N ALA A 31 2.98 3.75 -10.17
CA ALA A 31 3.31 3.56 -11.58
C ALA A 31 2.27 2.71 -12.34
N ALA A 32 1.77 1.63 -11.73
CA ALA A 32 0.76 0.77 -12.34
C ALA A 32 -0.61 1.47 -12.43
N ASN A 33 -0.99 2.25 -11.42
CA ASN A 33 -2.20 3.05 -11.41
C ASN A 33 -2.15 4.16 -12.47
N ASP A 34 -1.03 4.87 -12.59
CA ASP A 34 -0.80 5.89 -13.62
C ASP A 34 -0.85 5.32 -15.03
N ALA A 35 -0.24 4.15 -15.24
CA ALA A 35 -0.26 3.45 -16.52
C ALA A 35 -1.60 2.77 -16.82
N GLY A 36 -2.52 2.65 -15.85
CA GLY A 36 -3.73 1.85 -15.97
C GLY A 36 -3.44 0.34 -16.15
N ASN A 37 -2.30 -0.15 -15.64
CA ASN A 37 -1.85 -1.52 -15.79
C ASN A 37 -2.53 -2.45 -14.79
N LEU A 38 -3.75 -2.89 -15.13
CA LEU A 38 -4.57 -3.76 -14.29
C LEU A 38 -3.92 -5.13 -14.02
N ASP A 39 -3.14 -5.66 -14.96
CA ASP A 39 -2.45 -6.94 -14.75
C ASP A 39 -1.42 -6.83 -13.62
N ASP A 40 -0.63 -5.75 -13.60
CA ASP A 40 0.34 -5.54 -12.52
C ASP A 40 -0.34 -5.32 -11.18
N ILE A 41 -1.40 -4.50 -11.14
CA ILE A 41 -2.17 -4.20 -9.91
C ILE A 41 -2.72 -5.49 -9.29
N ARG A 42 -3.27 -6.40 -10.11
CA ARG A 42 -3.82 -7.67 -9.63
C ARG A 42 -2.80 -8.54 -8.90
N GLU A 43 -1.53 -8.50 -9.30
CA GLU A 43 -0.50 -9.37 -8.72
C GLU A 43 -0.22 -9.04 -7.25
N PHE A 44 -0.22 -7.76 -6.89
CA PHE A 44 0.19 -7.30 -5.55
C PHE A 44 -0.98 -6.75 -4.70
N THR A 45 -2.22 -6.82 -5.19
CA THR A 45 -3.42 -6.44 -4.44
C THR A 45 -4.29 -7.65 -4.10
N ALA A 46 -5.05 -7.54 -3.02
CA ALA A 46 -6.16 -8.44 -2.74
C ALA A 46 -7.32 -8.15 -3.72
N PRO A 47 -8.21 -9.13 -4.00
CA PRO A 47 -9.31 -8.95 -4.94
C PRO A 47 -10.19 -7.73 -4.66
N GLU A 48 -10.43 -7.42 -3.38
CA GLU A 48 -11.23 -6.28 -2.95
C GLU A 48 -10.53 -4.96 -3.30
N MET A 49 -9.24 -4.85 -2.97
CA MET A 49 -8.44 -3.66 -3.28
C MET A 49 -8.25 -3.48 -4.79
N PHE A 50 -8.08 -4.57 -5.55
CA PHE A 50 -8.03 -4.55 -7.00
C PHE A 50 -9.29 -3.93 -7.60
N ALA A 51 -10.47 -4.33 -7.11
CA ALA A 51 -11.75 -3.82 -7.61
C ALA A 51 -11.88 -2.31 -7.39
N GLU A 52 -11.49 -1.81 -6.21
CA GLU A 52 -11.50 -0.38 -5.88
C GLU A 52 -10.57 0.42 -6.80
N ILE A 53 -9.31 -0.02 -6.97
CA ILE A 53 -8.35 0.67 -7.84
C ILE A 53 -8.82 0.64 -9.29
N LYS A 54 -9.34 -0.50 -9.76
CA LYS A 54 -9.87 -0.62 -11.12
C LYS A 54 -11.03 0.37 -11.35
N LEU A 55 -11.93 0.52 -10.38
CA LEU A 55 -13.03 1.46 -10.48
C LEU A 55 -12.50 2.89 -10.63
N ALA A 56 -11.57 3.31 -9.77
CA ALA A 56 -10.93 4.62 -9.85
C ALA A 56 -10.23 4.84 -11.21
N ILE A 57 -9.54 3.83 -11.73
CA ILE A 57 -8.91 3.87 -13.07
C ILE A 57 -9.96 4.09 -14.17
N ASP A 58 -11.06 3.34 -14.13
CA ASP A 58 -12.14 3.44 -15.11
C ASP A 58 -12.86 4.79 -15.04
N GLU A 59 -13.06 5.34 -13.83
CA GLU A 59 -13.70 6.64 -13.60
C GLU A 59 -12.92 7.81 -14.18
N ARG A 60 -11.59 7.70 -14.28
CA ARG A 60 -10.75 8.68 -14.99
C ARG A 60 -11.05 8.76 -16.48
N LYS A 61 -11.75 7.78 -17.08
CA LYS A 61 -12.13 7.74 -18.51
C LYS A 61 -10.95 8.00 -19.46
N GLY A 62 -9.77 7.49 -19.11
CA GLY A 62 -8.54 7.66 -19.89
C GLY A 62 -7.83 9.00 -19.68
N ALA A 63 -8.24 9.81 -18.70
CA ALA A 63 -7.46 10.96 -18.27
C ALA A 63 -6.07 10.50 -17.79
N LYS A 64 -5.03 11.20 -18.25
CA LYS A 64 -3.66 10.93 -17.83
C LYS A 64 -3.50 11.27 -16.36
N GLN A 65 -2.91 10.36 -15.60
CA GLN A 65 -2.44 10.58 -14.23
C GLN A 65 -0.93 10.37 -14.21
N THR A 66 -0.23 11.14 -13.41
CA THR A 66 1.21 10.97 -13.19
C THR A 66 1.53 11.39 -11.78
N THR A 67 1.96 10.43 -10.96
CA THR A 67 2.32 10.63 -9.57
C THR A 67 3.83 10.54 -9.43
N ASP A 68 4.46 11.66 -9.13
CA ASP A 68 5.88 11.72 -8.77
C ASP A 68 6.04 11.63 -7.25
N VAL A 69 6.79 10.62 -6.80
CA VAL A 69 7.07 10.40 -5.38
C VAL A 69 8.34 11.14 -5.00
N VAL A 70 8.18 12.37 -4.52
CA VAL A 70 9.29 13.27 -4.14
C VAL A 70 9.96 12.80 -2.87
N GLN A 71 9.18 12.37 -1.87
CA GLN A 71 9.68 11.82 -0.62
C GLN A 71 8.77 10.69 -0.14
N LEU A 72 9.38 9.58 0.30
CA LEU A 72 8.67 8.41 0.82
C LEU A 72 9.30 7.89 2.12
N ASN A 73 8.58 8.10 3.22
CA ASN A 73 8.82 7.50 4.53
C ASN A 73 7.86 6.33 4.70
N ALA A 74 8.28 5.32 5.46
CA ALA A 74 7.47 4.14 5.73
C ALA A 74 7.87 3.55 7.07
N ASP A 75 6.90 3.35 7.94
CA ASP A 75 7.07 2.84 9.29
C ASP A 75 6.10 1.69 9.52
N VAL A 76 6.60 0.54 9.99
CA VAL A 76 5.73 -0.57 10.40
C VAL A 76 5.08 -0.19 11.72
N ILE A 77 3.75 -0.11 11.72
CA ILE A 77 2.96 0.27 12.89
C ILE A 77 2.54 -0.97 13.67
N ASP A 78 2.14 -2.03 12.98
CA ASP A 78 1.65 -3.24 13.63
C ASP A 78 1.91 -4.48 12.77
N VAL A 79 2.12 -5.61 13.44
CA VAL A 79 2.28 -6.93 12.82
C VAL A 79 1.41 -7.91 13.58
N ALA A 80 0.28 -8.26 12.99
CA ALA A 80 -0.68 -9.17 13.58
C ALA A 80 -0.63 -10.55 12.90
N GLU A 81 -0.70 -11.57 13.75
CA GLU A 81 -0.79 -12.97 13.35
C GLU A 81 -2.24 -13.45 13.51
N GLU A 82 -2.98 -13.51 12.41
CA GLU A 82 -4.34 -14.06 12.40
C GLU A 82 -4.33 -15.56 12.10
N ALA A 83 -5.46 -16.24 12.31
CA ALA A 83 -5.59 -17.69 12.16
C ALA A 83 -5.03 -18.19 10.81
N ASN A 84 -5.37 -17.50 9.71
CA ASN A 84 -5.09 -17.96 8.35
C ASN A 84 -4.09 -17.08 7.57
N ARG A 85 -3.69 -15.93 8.13
CA ARG A 85 -2.84 -14.94 7.44
C ARG A 85 -2.04 -14.10 8.42
N TYR A 86 -0.95 -13.53 7.92
CA TYR A 86 -0.27 -12.42 8.55
C TYR A 86 -0.88 -11.11 8.05
N VAL A 87 -0.93 -10.11 8.92
CA VAL A 87 -1.35 -8.75 8.61
C VAL A 87 -0.26 -7.80 9.10
N VAL A 88 0.23 -6.93 8.23
CA VAL A 88 1.19 -5.88 8.59
C VAL A 88 0.59 -4.55 8.20
N THR A 89 0.59 -3.61 9.14
CA THR A 89 0.16 -2.23 8.89
C THR A 89 1.40 -1.36 8.75
N VAL A 90 1.54 -0.70 7.61
CA VAL A 90 2.63 0.25 7.33
C VAL A 90 2.05 1.64 7.19
N HIS A 91 2.58 2.60 7.95
CA HIS A 91 2.30 4.00 7.74
C HIS A 91 3.29 4.58 6.74
N PHE A 92 2.78 4.94 5.57
CA PHE A 92 3.48 5.71 4.56
C PHE A 92 3.22 7.19 4.77
N SER A 93 4.25 8.01 4.61
CA SER A 93 4.10 9.47 4.62
C SER A 93 5.20 10.13 3.81
N GLY A 94 4.95 11.34 3.32
CA GLY A 94 5.96 12.08 2.58
C GLY A 94 5.35 13.12 1.67
N LEU A 95 5.96 13.29 0.49
CA LEU A 95 5.57 14.29 -0.49
C LEU A 95 5.35 13.61 -1.85
N ILE A 96 4.18 13.82 -2.44
CA ILE A 96 3.83 13.37 -3.80
C ILE A 96 3.42 14.55 -4.66
N ARG A 97 3.56 14.44 -5.97
CA ARG A 97 3.08 15.44 -6.93
C ARG A 97 2.28 14.74 -8.00
N GLU A 98 1.00 15.07 -8.13
CA GLU A 98 0.06 14.43 -9.06
C GLU A 98 -0.15 15.22 -10.36
N ASP A 99 0.42 16.43 -10.45
CA ASP A 99 0.45 17.26 -11.66
C ASP A 99 1.85 17.88 -11.81
N ASP A 100 2.44 17.76 -13.00
CA ASP A 100 3.77 18.29 -13.34
C ASP A 100 3.95 19.78 -13.02
N HIS A 101 2.86 20.56 -12.96
CA HIS A 101 2.87 21.99 -12.67
C HIS A 101 2.41 22.34 -11.24
N ALA A 102 1.99 21.35 -10.45
CA ALA A 102 1.56 21.55 -9.07
C ALA A 102 2.73 21.44 -8.07
N PRO A 103 2.67 22.11 -6.92
CA PRO A 103 3.60 21.83 -5.82
C PRO A 103 3.42 20.38 -5.34
N ALA A 104 4.49 19.82 -4.76
CA ALA A 104 4.37 18.53 -4.07
C ALA A 104 3.52 18.71 -2.80
N GLU A 105 2.57 17.81 -2.60
CA GLU A 105 1.64 17.79 -1.48
C GLU A 105 2.04 16.73 -0.46
N ALA A 106 1.81 17.04 0.81
CA ALA A 106 2.04 16.08 1.87
C ALA A 106 0.95 15.02 1.86
N PHE A 107 1.35 13.75 1.96
CA PHE A 107 0.44 12.63 2.09
C PHE A 107 0.80 11.78 3.31
N ALA A 108 -0.21 11.11 3.86
CA ALA A 108 -0.06 10.12 4.92
C ALA A 108 -1.13 9.04 4.76
N GLU A 109 -0.70 7.79 4.68
CA GLU A 109 -1.55 6.63 4.40
C GLU A 109 -1.12 5.43 5.24
N MET A 110 -2.07 4.68 5.78
CA MET A 110 -1.82 3.37 6.37
C MET A 110 -2.21 2.29 5.38
N TRP A 111 -1.24 1.47 5.02
CA TRP A 111 -1.43 0.32 4.14
C TRP A 111 -1.48 -0.96 4.97
N HIS A 112 -2.52 -1.74 4.75
CA HIS A 112 -2.65 -3.07 5.32
C HIS A 112 -2.20 -4.09 4.29
N MET A 113 -1.11 -4.77 4.60
CA MET A 113 -0.56 -5.85 3.78
C MET A 113 -0.89 -7.19 4.42
N THR A 114 -1.30 -8.16 3.61
CA THR A 114 -1.62 -9.51 4.08
C THR A 114 -0.83 -10.56 3.34
N LYS A 115 -0.49 -11.64 4.04
CA LYS A 115 0.17 -12.81 3.47
C LYS A 115 -0.46 -14.08 4.01
N PRO A 116 -0.99 -14.98 3.17
CA PRO A 116 -1.51 -16.27 3.62
C PRO A 116 -0.45 -17.10 4.36
N ARG A 117 -0.87 -17.80 5.41
CA ARG A 117 0.02 -18.70 6.17
C ARG A 117 0.38 -19.98 5.40
N ASP A 118 -0.45 -20.37 4.44
CA ASP A 118 -0.21 -21.52 3.57
C ASP A 118 0.93 -21.29 2.55
N GLY A 119 1.46 -20.06 2.47
CA GLY A 119 2.56 -19.72 1.56
C GLY A 119 2.17 -19.68 0.08
N SER A 120 0.87 -19.73 -0.24
CA SER A 120 0.36 -19.72 -1.61
C SER A 120 0.74 -18.46 -2.40
N ARG A 121 0.91 -17.33 -1.71
CA ARG A 121 1.35 -16.06 -2.31
C ARG A 121 2.15 -15.20 -1.32
N GLY A 122 2.85 -14.22 -1.87
CA GLY A 122 3.57 -13.19 -1.11
C GLY A 122 2.63 -12.17 -0.44
N TRP A 123 3.23 -11.09 0.06
CA TRP A 123 2.50 -9.96 0.64
C TRP A 123 1.68 -9.22 -0.41
N VAL A 124 0.41 -8.97 -0.12
CA VAL A 124 -0.48 -8.20 -0.97
C VAL A 124 -1.21 -7.12 -0.21
N LEU A 125 -1.46 -6.01 -0.88
CA LEU A 125 -2.20 -4.89 -0.35
C LEU A 125 -3.69 -5.25 -0.24
N SER A 126 -4.20 -5.32 0.98
CA SER A 126 -5.61 -5.62 1.25
C SER A 126 -6.45 -4.39 1.59
N GLY A 127 -5.81 -3.25 1.85
CA GLY A 127 -6.52 -2.00 2.14
C GLY A 127 -5.58 -0.81 2.30
N ILE A 128 -6.08 0.37 1.97
CA ILE A 128 -5.44 1.66 2.18
C ILE A 128 -6.38 2.50 3.06
N GLN A 129 -5.84 3.13 4.09
CA GLN A 129 -6.53 4.11 4.90
C GLN A 129 -5.80 5.44 4.84
N GLN A 130 -6.47 6.48 4.34
CA GLN A 130 -5.93 7.85 4.37
C GLN A 130 -5.84 8.34 5.82
N VAL A 131 -4.72 8.97 6.18
CA VAL A 131 -4.51 9.61 7.48
C VAL A 131 -4.64 11.11 7.28
N GLN A 132 -5.65 11.71 7.92
CA GLN A 132 -5.96 13.14 7.83
C GLN A 132 -5.19 13.96 8.85
#